data_AF-A0A938HKP9-F1
#
_entry.id   AF-A0A938HKP9-F1
#
_cell.length_a   1.000
_cell.length_b   1.000
_cell.length_c   1.000
_cell.angle_alpha   90.00
_cell.angle_beta   90.00
_cell.angle_gamma   90.00
#
_symmetry.space_group_name_H-M   'P 1'
#
loop_
_entity.id
_entity.type
_entity.pdbx_description
1 polymer ?
#
loop_
_entity_poly.entity_id
_entity_poly.type
_entity_poly.pdbx_seq_one_letter_code
_entity_poly.pdbx_strand_id
1 'polypeptide(L)'
;MAFMSNRKPVTPRLMLAAALLAWGVLATRAAHAQRTPEAPDSTQLFAAGFDLFQAGRYPAAAKMFHVGLQIEPRDGLAHFYLAESIANGRADGNDRVLRTALFHYTQAIRYLRDGEERAQALSRVADIFGKVQAEESRVRADEGVERRPPTRLAGDVYDGEWRGTVPHGRGIIRRANGERYEGFVKDGKPHGYGSLVKIASLVTPNDTQMRYEGGWKNGVFEGDGVLTIRNPTAPHAQMLKRGLFVEGSIVRGVIVTGDGQRWEGDFRDDVLHGKGTETLADGTRRTGRWQNGEFVGP
;
A
#
# COMPACT_ATOMS: atom_id res chain seq x y z
N MET A 1 -35.59 -33.11 56.28
CA MET A 1 -36.86 -33.57 55.68
C MET A 1 -37.12 -32.75 54.42
N ALA A 2 -37.66 -33.40 53.39
CA ALA A 2 -38.09 -32.88 52.08
C ALA A 2 -37.04 -32.76 50.96
N PHE A 3 -37.37 -33.52 49.91
CA PHE A 3 -36.73 -33.82 48.64
C PHE A 3 -37.28 -32.89 47.53
N MET A 4 -36.58 -32.90 46.38
CA MET A 4 -37.04 -32.52 45.02
C MET A 4 -37.22 -31.01 44.77
N SER A 5 -36.92 -30.45 43.59
CA SER A 5 -37.08 -31.01 42.25
C SER A 5 -36.20 -30.31 41.20
N ASN A 6 -35.98 -31.08 40.15
CA ASN A 6 -35.23 -30.91 38.92
C ASN A 6 -35.81 -29.81 37.99
N ARG A 7 -34.96 -29.13 37.20
CA ARG A 7 -35.16 -28.74 35.77
C ARG A 7 -33.99 -27.89 35.24
N LYS A 8 -33.29 -28.38 34.22
CA LYS A 8 -32.66 -27.58 33.14
C LYS A 8 -33.66 -27.48 31.97
N PRO A 9 -33.45 -26.74 30.86
CA PRO A 9 -32.52 -25.64 30.53
C PRO A 9 -33.27 -24.42 29.90
N VAL A 10 -32.54 -23.43 29.34
CA VAL A 10 -32.80 -22.71 28.05
C VAL A 10 -32.15 -21.31 28.09
N THR A 11 -31.24 -21.05 27.15
CA THR A 11 -30.70 -19.72 26.77
C THR A 11 -31.70 -18.95 25.89
N PRO A 12 -31.71 -17.60 25.87
CA PRO A 12 -31.14 -16.90 24.70
C PRO A 12 -30.49 -15.52 24.95
N ARG A 13 -29.68 -15.14 23.96
CA ARG A 13 -28.99 -13.86 23.67
C ARG A 13 -29.82 -12.58 23.93
N LEU A 14 -29.18 -11.50 24.41
CA LEU A 14 -28.90 -10.22 23.69
C LEU A 14 -28.44 -9.09 24.64
N MET A 15 -27.25 -8.54 24.33
CA MET A 15 -26.88 -7.11 24.29
C MET A 15 -26.96 -6.18 25.52
N LEU A 16 -25.79 -5.63 25.90
CA LEU A 16 -25.34 -4.21 25.87
C LEU A 16 -24.26 -4.04 26.96
N ALA A 17 -22.98 -3.83 26.62
CA ALA A 17 -22.33 -2.54 26.33
C ALA A 17 -22.01 -1.66 27.57
N ALA A 18 -20.71 -1.35 27.69
CA ALA A 18 -20.06 -0.28 28.43
C ALA A 18 -19.99 -0.36 29.98
N ALA A 19 -18.80 -0.61 30.53
CA ALA A 19 -17.88 0.45 30.98
C ALA A 19 -16.84 -0.01 32.04
N LEU A 20 -15.56 0.19 31.68
CA LEU A 20 -14.49 0.80 32.49
C LEU A 20 -13.61 -0.02 33.46
N LEU A 21 -12.30 0.27 33.32
CA LEU A 21 -11.16 0.21 34.24
C LEU A 21 -10.28 -1.07 34.30
N ALA A 22 -9.11 -0.95 33.69
CA ALA A 22 -7.84 -1.29 34.35
C ALA A 22 -6.71 -0.37 33.83
N TRP A 23 -6.71 0.86 34.35
CA TRP A 23 -5.49 1.64 34.52
C TRP A 23 -4.66 0.96 35.61
N GLY A 24 -3.38 0.72 35.35
CA GLY A 24 -2.44 0.28 36.38
C GLY A 24 -1.35 -0.63 35.83
N VAL A 25 -0.32 -0.03 35.24
CA VAL A 25 1.10 -0.33 35.49
C VAL A 25 1.93 0.70 34.72
N LEU A 26 2.94 1.23 35.41
CA LEU A 26 3.99 2.18 34.99
C LEU A 26 3.72 3.67 35.23
N ALA A 27 3.71 4.04 36.52
CA ALA A 27 4.27 5.30 36.97
C ALA A 27 5.58 5.04 37.74
N THR A 28 6.72 5.12 37.04
CA THR A 28 8.00 5.60 37.62
C THR A 28 8.98 5.91 36.48
N ARG A 29 8.91 7.15 36.00
CA ARG A 29 10.07 7.96 35.56
C ARG A 29 9.58 9.37 35.28
N ALA A 30 9.45 10.15 36.36
CA ALA A 30 9.38 11.60 36.26
C ALA A 30 10.67 12.16 36.84
N ALA A 31 11.51 12.73 35.97
CA ALA A 31 12.27 13.97 36.15
C ALA A 31 13.57 13.95 35.32
N HIS A 32 13.82 15.07 34.64
CA HIS A 32 15.07 15.48 33.98
C HIS A 32 15.39 14.91 32.59
N ALA A 33 14.78 15.51 31.57
CA ALA A 33 15.53 16.12 30.45
C ALA A 33 14.59 17.09 29.71
N GLN A 34 15.14 18.22 29.30
CA GLN A 34 14.44 19.34 28.67
C GLN A 34 13.75 18.88 27.38
N ARG A 35 12.42 19.03 27.34
CA ARG A 35 11.56 18.59 26.23
C ARG A 35 11.70 19.54 25.04
N THR A 36 12.47 19.14 24.04
CA THR A 36 12.01 19.32 22.67
C THR A 36 10.74 18.49 22.49
N PRO A 37 9.66 18.99 21.86
CA PRO A 37 8.50 18.14 21.58
C PRO A 37 8.98 16.99 20.69
N GLU A 38 8.98 15.77 21.23
CA GLU A 38 9.26 14.58 20.43
C GLU A 38 8.25 14.53 19.28
N ALA A 39 8.74 14.26 18.07
CA ALA A 39 7.85 14.06 16.93
C ALA A 39 6.88 12.92 17.25
N PRO A 40 5.58 13.06 16.91
CA PRO A 40 4.59 12.07 17.27
C PRO A 40 4.92 10.71 16.65
N ASP A 41 4.76 9.64 17.43
CA ASP A 41 4.91 8.26 16.97
C ASP A 41 3.72 7.82 16.08
N SER A 42 3.81 6.62 15.49
CA SER A 42 2.75 6.09 14.63
C SER A 42 1.41 5.97 15.36
N THR A 43 1.42 5.60 16.65
CA THR A 43 0.21 5.41 17.46
C THR A 43 -0.53 6.74 17.66
N GLN A 44 0.20 7.81 18.00
CA GLN A 44 -0.36 9.15 18.15
C GLN A 44 -0.90 9.70 16.83
N LEU A 45 -0.20 9.46 15.72
CA LEU A 45 -0.63 9.85 14.39
C LEU A 45 -1.89 9.10 13.95
N PHE A 46 -1.97 7.80 14.19
CA PHE A 46 -3.15 7.00 13.87
C PHE A 46 -4.35 7.37 14.73
N ALA A 47 -4.16 7.60 16.02
CA ALA A 47 -5.21 8.08 16.90
C ALA A 47 -5.76 9.44 16.43
N ALA A 48 -4.89 10.41 16.17
CA ALA A 48 -5.30 11.71 15.65
C ALA A 48 -5.96 11.61 14.27
N GLY A 49 -5.45 10.72 13.40
CA GLY A 49 -6.05 10.42 12.11
C GLY A 49 -7.46 9.83 12.23
N PHE A 50 -7.66 8.93 13.19
CA PHE A 50 -8.94 8.30 13.46
C PHE A 50 -9.95 9.30 14.03
N ASP A 51 -9.56 10.16 14.96
CA ASP A 51 -10.41 11.23 15.48
C ASP A 51 -10.87 12.17 14.36
N LEU A 52 -9.94 12.57 13.47
CA LEU A 52 -10.25 13.39 12.29
C LEU A 52 -11.17 12.66 11.31
N PHE A 53 -10.98 11.36 11.12
CA PHE A 53 -11.82 10.53 10.27
C PHE A 53 -13.26 10.46 10.81
N GLN A 54 -13.43 10.19 12.10
CA GLN A 54 -14.72 10.18 12.78
C GLN A 54 -15.41 11.55 12.72
N ALA A 55 -14.63 12.63 12.77
CA ALA A 55 -15.12 13.99 12.60
C ALA A 55 -15.42 14.38 11.13
N GLY A 56 -15.31 13.46 10.16
CA GLY A 56 -15.54 13.71 8.73
C GLY A 56 -14.46 14.57 8.06
N ARG A 57 -13.32 14.82 8.71
CA ARG A 57 -12.21 15.64 8.20
C ARG A 57 -11.25 14.81 7.35
N TYR A 58 -11.76 14.17 6.31
CA TYR A 58 -11.05 13.15 5.54
C TYR A 58 -9.69 13.57 4.97
N PRO A 59 -9.51 14.78 4.38
CA PRO A 59 -8.19 15.18 3.87
C PRO A 59 -7.13 15.29 4.97
N ALA A 60 -7.54 15.73 6.17
CA ALA A 60 -6.65 15.82 7.31
C ALA A 60 -6.37 14.44 7.92
N ALA A 61 -7.39 13.59 8.03
CA ALA A 61 -7.25 12.19 8.45
C ALA A 61 -6.29 11.42 7.53
N ALA A 62 -6.49 11.52 6.21
CA ALA A 62 -5.63 10.91 5.21
C ALA A 62 -4.16 11.32 5.37
N LYS A 63 -3.91 12.62 5.66
CA LYS A 63 -2.55 13.09 5.95
C LYS A 63 -1.96 12.40 7.17
N MET A 64 -2.70 12.28 8.27
CA MET A 64 -2.21 11.64 9.49
C MET A 64 -1.94 10.15 9.31
N PHE A 65 -2.88 9.41 8.71
CA PHE A 65 -2.66 7.98 8.41
C PHE A 65 -1.51 7.76 7.45
N HIS A 66 -1.37 8.62 6.43
CA HIS A 66 -0.25 8.52 5.50
C HIS A 66 1.08 8.67 6.23
N VAL A 67 1.23 9.68 7.09
CA VAL A 67 2.46 9.90 7.86
C VAL A 67 2.70 8.76 8.86
N GLY A 68 1.67 8.30 9.56
CA GLY A 68 1.81 7.14 10.45
C GLY A 68 2.21 5.86 9.69
N LEU A 69 1.66 5.61 8.49
CA LEU A 69 2.01 4.47 7.64
C LEU A 69 3.40 4.61 7.02
N GLN A 70 3.94 5.82 6.93
CA GLN A 70 5.35 5.97 6.66
C GLN A 70 6.13 5.28 7.79
N ILE A 71 5.81 5.54 9.07
CA ILE A 71 6.50 4.96 10.24
C ILE A 71 6.22 3.46 10.42
N GLU A 72 4.96 3.05 10.32
CA GLU A 72 4.49 1.68 10.56
C GLU A 72 3.74 1.11 9.33
N PRO A 73 4.46 0.59 8.32
CA PRO A 73 3.86 0.26 7.02
C PRO A 73 2.98 -1.00 7.00
N ARG A 74 2.98 -1.76 8.09
CA ARG A 74 2.24 -3.02 8.19
C ARG A 74 0.97 -2.87 9.03
N ASP A 75 0.59 -1.66 9.39
CA ASP A 75 -0.66 -1.41 10.08
C ASP A 75 -1.83 -1.50 9.09
N GLY A 76 -2.54 -2.64 9.13
CA GLY A 76 -3.66 -2.90 8.24
C GLY A 76 -4.86 -1.96 8.48
N LEU A 77 -5.09 -1.53 9.73
CA LEU A 77 -6.19 -0.62 10.07
C LEU A 77 -5.90 0.79 9.55
N ALA A 78 -4.66 1.27 9.71
CA ALA A 78 -4.28 2.57 9.16
C ALA A 78 -4.36 2.57 7.63
N HIS A 79 -3.98 1.48 6.96
CA HIS A 79 -4.18 1.32 5.51
C HIS A 79 -5.66 1.38 5.12
N PHE A 80 -6.54 0.71 5.88
CA PHE A 80 -7.98 0.74 5.66
C PHE A 80 -8.56 2.15 5.82
N TYR A 81 -8.27 2.83 6.93
CA TYR A 81 -8.80 4.17 7.18
C TYR A 81 -8.20 5.23 6.26
N LEU A 82 -6.95 5.08 5.80
CA LEU A 82 -6.41 5.90 4.74
C LEU A 82 -7.19 5.72 3.43
N ALA A 83 -7.47 4.48 3.04
CA ALA A 83 -8.23 4.18 1.84
C ALA A 83 -9.66 4.75 1.90
N GLU A 84 -10.35 4.58 3.03
CA GLU A 84 -11.67 5.18 3.29
C GLU A 84 -11.60 6.72 3.25
N SER A 85 -10.58 7.33 3.88
CA SER A 85 -10.41 8.79 3.84
C SER A 85 -10.18 9.32 2.43
N ILE A 86 -9.41 8.62 1.61
CA ILE A 86 -9.15 9.00 0.21
C ILE A 86 -10.43 8.89 -0.61
N ALA A 87 -11.15 7.76 -0.49
CA ALA A 87 -12.40 7.54 -1.19
C ALA A 87 -13.46 8.59 -0.78
N ASN A 88 -13.67 8.80 0.51
CA ASN A 88 -14.70 9.73 1.00
C ASN A 88 -14.31 11.21 0.82
N GLY A 89 -13.01 11.51 0.73
CA GLY A 89 -12.52 12.89 0.59
C GLY A 89 -12.45 13.42 -0.84
N ARG A 90 -12.42 12.54 -1.87
CA ARG A 90 -12.14 12.93 -3.28
C ARG A 90 -12.70 12.00 -4.37
N ALA A 91 -13.67 11.12 -4.10
CA ALA A 91 -14.14 10.13 -5.08
C ALA A 91 -15.07 10.64 -6.21
N ASP A 92 -15.15 11.94 -6.47
CA ASP A 92 -15.88 12.45 -7.63
C ASP A 92 -15.05 12.22 -8.91
N GLY A 93 -15.01 10.97 -9.39
CA GLY A 93 -14.62 10.62 -10.77
C GLY A 93 -13.14 10.78 -11.13
N ASN A 94 -12.23 10.93 -10.17
CA ASN A 94 -10.79 10.94 -10.49
C ASN A 94 -10.21 9.53 -10.42
N ASP A 95 -9.96 8.93 -11.59
CA ASP A 95 -9.34 7.61 -11.77
C ASP A 95 -8.10 7.40 -10.87
N ARG A 96 -7.27 8.43 -10.71
CA ARG A 96 -6.10 8.38 -9.83
C ARG A 96 -6.50 8.14 -8.37
N VAL A 97 -7.53 8.83 -7.88
CA VAL A 97 -8.00 8.70 -6.48
C VAL A 97 -8.54 7.31 -6.21
N LEU A 98 -9.35 6.76 -7.13
CA LEU A 98 -9.89 5.40 -7.02
C LEU A 98 -8.77 4.36 -7.03
N ARG A 99 -7.76 4.51 -7.90
CA ARG A 99 -6.59 3.62 -7.95
C ARG A 99 -5.74 3.72 -6.69
N THR A 100 -5.51 4.92 -6.14
CA THR A 100 -4.77 5.09 -4.87
C THR A 100 -5.55 4.48 -3.70
N ALA A 101 -6.87 4.65 -3.64
CA ALA A 101 -7.70 4.01 -2.61
C ALA A 101 -7.65 2.48 -2.73
N LEU A 102 -7.79 1.94 -3.95
CA LEU A 102 -7.70 0.50 -4.23
C LEU A 102 -6.36 -0.08 -3.78
N PHE A 103 -5.26 0.63 -4.05
CA PHE A 103 -3.93 0.26 -3.58
C PHE A 103 -3.90 0.12 -2.04
N HIS A 104 -4.41 1.12 -1.30
CA HIS A 104 -4.40 1.07 0.16
C HIS A 104 -5.35 0.01 0.75
N TYR A 105 -6.52 -0.24 0.15
CA TYR A 105 -7.37 -1.37 0.57
C TYR A 105 -6.66 -2.72 0.35
N THR A 106 -5.92 -2.87 -0.74
CA THR A 106 -5.18 -4.11 -1.01
C THR A 106 -4.09 -4.33 0.03
N GLN A 107 -3.38 -3.27 0.41
CA GLN A 107 -2.42 -3.34 1.53
C GLN A 107 -3.13 -3.63 2.86
N ALA A 108 -4.30 -3.05 3.12
CA ALA A 108 -5.08 -3.33 4.33
C ALA A 108 -5.41 -4.82 4.44
N ILE A 109 -5.96 -5.43 3.38
CA ILE A 109 -6.33 -6.86 3.35
C ILE A 109 -5.13 -7.78 3.64
N ARG A 110 -3.94 -7.37 3.23
CA ARG A 110 -2.70 -8.12 3.43
C ARG A 110 -2.29 -8.20 4.91
N TYR A 111 -2.58 -7.17 5.68
CA TYR A 111 -2.12 -7.02 7.06
C TYR A 111 -3.22 -7.16 8.12
N LEU A 112 -4.47 -6.88 7.75
CA LEU A 112 -5.62 -7.15 8.60
C LEU A 112 -5.79 -8.67 8.76
N ARG A 113 -6.07 -9.08 10.00
CA ARG A 113 -6.53 -10.42 10.32
C ARG A 113 -8.02 -10.56 9.95
N ASP A 114 -8.56 -11.76 10.05
CA ASP A 114 -9.99 -11.96 9.85
C ASP A 114 -10.81 -11.14 10.86
N GLY A 115 -11.83 -10.43 10.36
CA GLY A 115 -12.58 -9.43 11.11
C GLY A 115 -13.45 -8.55 10.22
N GLU A 116 -14.20 -7.65 10.83
CA GLU A 116 -15.16 -6.79 10.15
C GLU A 116 -14.47 -5.85 9.15
N GLU A 117 -13.38 -5.20 9.55
CA GLU A 117 -12.63 -4.28 8.70
C GLU A 117 -11.99 -4.98 7.51
N ARG A 118 -11.58 -6.24 7.66
CA ARG A 118 -11.06 -7.04 6.53
C ARG A 118 -12.17 -7.38 5.54
N ALA A 119 -13.35 -7.74 6.03
CA ALA A 119 -14.52 -7.98 5.18
C ALA A 119 -14.97 -6.70 4.47
N GLN A 120 -14.98 -5.57 5.17
CA GLN A 120 -15.26 -4.26 4.58
C GLN A 120 -14.21 -3.89 3.53
N ALA A 121 -12.92 -4.05 3.81
CA ALA A 121 -11.85 -3.80 2.85
C ALA A 121 -12.00 -4.66 1.59
N LEU A 122 -12.31 -5.96 1.73
CA LEU A 122 -12.61 -6.85 0.60
C LEU A 122 -13.82 -6.37 -0.22
N SER A 123 -14.89 -5.93 0.46
CA SER A 123 -16.08 -5.37 -0.18
C SER A 123 -15.76 -4.06 -0.92
N ARG A 124 -14.97 -3.16 -0.33
CA ARG A 124 -14.52 -1.92 -0.96
C ARG A 124 -13.62 -2.17 -2.15
N VAL A 125 -12.71 -3.14 -2.07
CA VAL A 125 -11.93 -3.59 -3.23
C VAL A 125 -12.89 -4.03 -4.32
N ALA A 126 -13.88 -4.89 -4.04
CA ALA A 126 -14.83 -5.34 -5.04
C ALA A 126 -15.63 -4.18 -5.67
N ASP A 127 -16.12 -3.23 -4.88
CA ASP A 127 -16.88 -2.06 -5.34
C ASP A 127 -16.03 -1.10 -6.18
N ILE A 128 -14.87 -0.68 -5.66
CA ILE A 128 -13.95 0.22 -6.38
C ILE A 128 -13.43 -0.46 -7.64
N PHE A 129 -13.13 -1.76 -7.55
CA PHE A 129 -12.76 -2.54 -8.72
C PHE A 129 -13.90 -2.60 -9.74
N GLY A 130 -15.16 -2.72 -9.29
CA GLY A 130 -16.34 -2.63 -10.14
C GLY A 130 -16.52 -1.25 -10.79
N LYS A 131 -16.23 -0.16 -10.06
CA LYS A 131 -16.28 1.22 -10.58
C LYS A 131 -15.18 1.49 -11.60
N VAL A 132 -13.95 1.08 -11.29
CA VAL A 132 -12.82 1.09 -12.21
C VAL A 132 -13.18 0.25 -13.44
N GLN A 133 -13.76 -0.94 -13.27
CA GLN A 133 -14.25 -1.77 -14.38
C GLN A 133 -15.38 -1.12 -15.18
N ALA A 134 -16.31 -0.41 -14.57
CA ALA A 134 -17.45 0.22 -15.26
C ALA A 134 -17.00 1.42 -16.09
N GLU A 135 -16.09 2.24 -15.54
CA GLU A 135 -15.44 3.32 -16.26
C GLU A 135 -14.59 2.76 -17.42
N GLU A 136 -13.86 1.67 -17.17
CA GLU A 136 -13.08 0.97 -18.19
C GLU A 136 -13.96 0.21 -19.21
N SER A 137 -15.17 -0.24 -18.84
CA SER A 137 -16.11 -0.91 -19.76
C SER A 137 -16.78 0.07 -20.72
N ARG A 138 -17.00 1.31 -20.28
CA ARG A 138 -17.38 2.41 -21.17
C ARG A 138 -16.29 2.69 -22.21
N VAL A 139 -15.02 2.60 -21.81
CA VAL A 139 -13.89 2.70 -22.75
C VAL A 139 -13.79 1.43 -23.64
N ARG A 140 -14.04 0.22 -23.11
CA ARG A 140 -13.98 -1.05 -23.86
C ARG A 140 -15.02 -1.18 -24.97
N ALA A 141 -16.25 -0.71 -24.72
CA ALA A 141 -17.34 -0.80 -25.71
C ALA A 141 -17.05 0.02 -26.97
N ASP A 142 -16.35 1.15 -26.82
CA ASP A 142 -15.91 2.00 -27.95
C ASP A 142 -14.63 1.49 -28.64
N GLU A 143 -13.88 0.56 -28.03
CA GLU A 143 -12.55 0.17 -28.50
C GLU A 143 -12.46 -1.27 -29.06
N GLY A 144 -13.55 -2.03 -29.12
CA GLY A 144 -13.55 -3.37 -29.76
C GLY A 144 -12.65 -4.39 -29.06
N VAL A 145 -12.68 -4.41 -27.73
CA VAL A 145 -11.83 -5.27 -26.89
C VAL A 145 -12.49 -6.64 -26.63
N GLU A 146 -11.76 -7.75 -26.84
CA GLU A 146 -12.21 -9.13 -26.61
C GLU A 146 -11.21 -9.98 -25.81
N ARG A 147 -11.70 -10.93 -24.99
CA ARG A 147 -10.84 -11.88 -24.26
C ARG A 147 -10.42 -13.03 -25.16
N ARG A 148 -9.14 -13.41 -25.15
CA ARG A 148 -8.62 -14.58 -25.89
C ARG A 148 -7.87 -15.55 -24.98
N PRO A 149 -7.73 -16.82 -25.38
CA PRO A 149 -6.88 -17.78 -24.67
C PRO A 149 -5.39 -17.35 -24.68
N PRO A 150 -4.56 -17.96 -23.81
CA PRO A 150 -3.13 -17.71 -23.77
C PRO A 150 -2.48 -17.83 -25.14
N THR A 151 -1.86 -16.76 -25.61
CA THR A 151 -1.25 -16.66 -26.94
C THR A 151 0.23 -16.32 -26.80
N ARG A 152 1.07 -16.98 -27.59
CA ARG A 152 2.52 -16.69 -27.63
C ARG A 152 2.79 -15.52 -28.56
N LEU A 153 3.54 -14.53 -28.08
CA LEU A 153 3.92 -13.32 -28.80
C LEU A 153 5.43 -13.11 -28.66
N ALA A 154 6.20 -13.31 -29.74
CA ALA A 154 7.63 -13.07 -29.77
C ALA A 154 8.44 -13.70 -28.60
N GLY A 155 8.02 -14.89 -28.13
CA GLY A 155 8.65 -15.61 -27.02
C GLY A 155 7.98 -15.40 -25.66
N ASP A 156 7.16 -14.36 -25.51
CA ASP A 156 6.34 -14.12 -24.34
C ASP A 156 4.97 -14.80 -24.49
N VAL A 157 4.25 -14.97 -23.38
CA VAL A 157 2.87 -15.47 -23.37
C VAL A 157 1.97 -14.40 -22.79
N TYR A 158 0.94 -14.02 -23.55
CA TYR A 158 -0.11 -13.13 -23.10
C TYR A 158 -1.43 -13.89 -22.95
N ASP A 159 -2.01 -13.81 -21.76
CA ASP A 159 -3.34 -14.34 -21.44
C ASP A 159 -4.22 -13.19 -20.98
N GLY A 160 -5.16 -12.78 -21.83
CA GLY A 160 -5.88 -11.55 -21.58
C GLY A 160 -6.73 -11.07 -22.73
N GLU A 161 -7.01 -9.79 -22.67
CA GLU A 161 -7.90 -9.06 -23.57
C GLU A 161 -7.11 -8.43 -24.73
N TRP A 162 -7.80 -8.22 -25.84
CA TRP A 162 -7.20 -7.81 -27.11
C TRP A 162 -8.05 -6.78 -27.80
N ARG A 163 -7.40 -5.81 -28.43
CA ARG A 163 -8.03 -4.89 -29.38
C ARG A 163 -7.48 -5.20 -30.76
N GLY A 164 -8.31 -5.79 -31.62
CA GLY A 164 -7.87 -6.27 -32.92
C GLY A 164 -6.72 -7.29 -32.78
N THR A 165 -5.52 -6.93 -33.20
CA THR A 165 -4.33 -7.81 -33.14
C THR A 165 -3.38 -7.48 -31.98
N VAL A 166 -3.73 -6.51 -31.13
CA VAL A 166 -2.83 -5.97 -30.10
C VAL A 166 -3.37 -6.28 -28.69
N PRO A 167 -2.54 -6.78 -27.76
CA PRO A 167 -2.93 -6.95 -26.37
C PRO A 167 -3.44 -5.63 -25.76
N HIS A 168 -4.62 -5.65 -25.17
CA HIS A 168 -5.30 -4.45 -24.68
C HIS A 168 -6.35 -4.80 -23.63
N GLY A 169 -6.45 -4.04 -22.55
CA GLY A 169 -7.30 -4.37 -21.41
C GLY A 169 -6.57 -5.24 -20.39
N ARG A 170 -7.27 -6.09 -19.66
CA ARG A 170 -6.70 -6.91 -18.59
C ARG A 170 -5.97 -8.11 -19.15
N GLY A 171 -4.80 -8.39 -18.59
CA GLY A 171 -4.12 -9.63 -18.90
C GLY A 171 -2.92 -9.92 -18.03
N ILE A 172 -2.35 -11.09 -18.29
CA ILE A 172 -1.14 -11.59 -17.68
C ILE A 172 -0.10 -11.71 -18.78
N ILE A 173 1.01 -11.00 -18.65
CA ILE A 173 2.18 -11.13 -19.50
C ILE A 173 3.19 -12.00 -18.75
N ARG A 174 3.54 -13.14 -19.34
CA ARG A 174 4.65 -13.99 -18.88
C ARG A 174 5.78 -13.85 -19.88
N ARG A 175 6.88 -13.25 -19.47
CA ARG A 175 8.02 -13.03 -20.35
C ARG A 175 8.96 -14.22 -20.34
N ALA A 176 9.68 -14.42 -21.43
CA ALA A 176 10.68 -15.48 -21.55
C ALA A 176 11.77 -15.41 -20.47
N ASN A 177 12.06 -14.21 -19.95
CA ASN A 177 13.01 -13.97 -18.86
C ASN A 177 12.48 -14.32 -17.45
N GLY A 178 11.27 -14.88 -17.34
CA GLY A 178 10.63 -15.25 -16.08
C GLY A 178 9.84 -14.13 -15.40
N GLU A 179 9.81 -12.91 -15.96
CA GLU A 179 8.97 -11.83 -15.46
C GLU A 179 7.48 -12.18 -15.65
N ARG A 180 6.68 -11.97 -14.61
CA ARG A 180 5.22 -12.10 -14.65
C ARG A 180 4.60 -10.76 -14.29
N TYR A 181 3.90 -10.17 -15.25
CA TYR A 181 3.04 -9.03 -15.04
C TYR A 181 1.57 -9.46 -15.03
N GLU A 182 0.77 -8.88 -14.14
CA GLU A 182 -0.67 -9.04 -14.09
C GLU A 182 -1.32 -7.68 -13.82
N GLY A 183 -2.18 -7.23 -14.71
CA GLY A 183 -2.80 -5.92 -14.62
C GLY A 183 -3.41 -5.47 -15.94
N PHE A 184 -3.48 -4.16 -16.15
CA PHE A 184 -3.96 -3.59 -17.41
C PHE A 184 -2.83 -3.45 -18.44
N VAL A 185 -3.20 -3.62 -19.69
CA VAL A 185 -2.32 -3.56 -20.83
C VAL A 185 -2.94 -2.59 -21.83
N LYS A 186 -2.14 -1.68 -22.36
CA LYS A 186 -2.54 -0.77 -23.43
C LYS A 186 -1.50 -0.87 -24.53
N ASP A 187 -1.96 -1.20 -25.73
CA ASP A 187 -1.13 -1.32 -26.92
C ASP A 187 0.09 -2.22 -26.70
N GLY A 188 -0.14 -3.38 -26.09
CA GLY A 188 0.90 -4.38 -25.79
C GLY A 188 1.75 -4.11 -24.55
N LYS A 189 1.56 -2.98 -23.85
CA LYS A 189 2.40 -2.56 -22.72
C LYS A 189 1.63 -2.48 -21.41
N PRO A 190 2.24 -2.81 -20.25
CA PRO A 190 1.64 -2.53 -18.94
C PRO A 190 1.15 -1.08 -18.83
N HIS A 191 -0.06 -0.90 -18.33
CA HIS A 191 -0.72 0.39 -18.17
C HIS A 191 -1.66 0.32 -16.96
N GLY A 192 -2.13 1.46 -16.44
CA GLY A 192 -3.07 1.49 -15.32
C GLY A 192 -2.51 0.80 -14.07
N TYR A 193 -3.34 0.11 -13.30
CA TYR A 193 -2.86 -0.62 -12.13
C TYR A 193 -2.34 -2.02 -12.49
N GLY A 194 -1.28 -2.48 -11.85
CA GLY A 194 -0.81 -3.86 -12.03
C GLY A 194 0.31 -4.25 -11.09
N SER A 195 0.57 -5.56 -11.05
CA SER A 195 1.67 -6.16 -10.31
C SER A 195 2.68 -6.81 -11.24
N LEU A 196 3.96 -6.56 -10.99
CA LEU A 196 5.08 -7.25 -11.62
C LEU A 196 5.80 -8.09 -10.56
N VAL A 197 6.14 -9.31 -10.94
CA VAL A 197 7.11 -10.15 -10.24
C VAL A 197 8.23 -10.48 -11.22
N LYS A 198 9.46 -10.15 -10.83
CA LYS A 198 10.68 -10.52 -11.53
C LYS A 198 11.54 -11.32 -10.57
N ILE A 199 11.93 -12.51 -10.98
CA ILE A 199 12.89 -13.35 -10.25
C ILE A 199 14.16 -13.34 -11.10
N ALA A 200 15.20 -12.67 -10.63
CA ALA A 200 16.47 -12.66 -11.34
C ALA A 200 17.13 -14.05 -11.22
N SER A 201 17.01 -14.84 -12.30
CA SER A 201 17.74 -16.07 -12.67
C SER A 201 16.99 -17.40 -12.54
N LEU A 202 17.05 -18.16 -13.64
CA LEU A 202 16.71 -19.59 -13.74
C LEU A 202 17.96 -20.49 -13.69
N VAL A 203 19.18 -19.94 -13.54
CA VAL A 203 20.44 -20.71 -13.72
C VAL A 203 21.53 -20.41 -12.67
N THR A 204 21.53 -19.25 -12.00
CA THR A 204 22.57 -18.87 -11.02
C THR A 204 22.01 -18.04 -9.85
N PRO A 205 22.40 -18.33 -8.59
CA PRO A 205 21.84 -17.73 -7.40
C PRO A 205 22.37 -16.31 -7.21
N ASN A 206 21.61 -15.34 -7.71
CA ASN A 206 21.53 -14.02 -7.10
C ASN A 206 20.04 -13.66 -7.03
N ASP A 207 19.27 -14.55 -6.37
CA ASP A 207 17.81 -14.69 -6.11
C ASP A 207 17.02 -13.39 -5.85
N THR A 208 17.34 -12.33 -6.56
CA THR A 208 16.84 -10.98 -6.35
C THR A 208 15.44 -10.97 -6.90
N GLN A 209 14.49 -11.08 -6.00
CA GLN A 209 13.07 -11.01 -6.27
C GLN A 209 12.67 -9.55 -6.21
N MET A 210 12.32 -9.02 -7.37
CA MET A 210 11.74 -7.70 -7.49
C MET A 210 10.23 -7.86 -7.65
N ARG A 211 9.47 -7.19 -6.80
CA ARG A 211 8.02 -7.10 -6.89
C ARG A 211 7.61 -5.65 -6.92
N TYR A 212 6.85 -5.27 -7.94
CA TYR A 212 6.18 -3.98 -7.98
C TYR A 212 4.67 -4.18 -7.94
N GLU A 213 3.98 -3.30 -7.24
CA GLU A 213 2.53 -3.21 -7.21
C GLU A 213 2.16 -1.73 -7.18
N GLY A 214 1.41 -1.26 -8.17
CA GLY A 214 1.10 0.15 -8.30
C GLY A 214 0.64 0.53 -9.70
N GLY A 215 0.71 1.82 -9.99
CA GLY A 215 0.38 2.34 -11.31
C GLY A 215 1.48 2.14 -12.36
N TRP A 216 1.06 2.15 -13.62
CA TRP A 216 1.85 1.90 -14.81
C TRP A 216 1.40 2.82 -15.93
N LYS A 217 2.36 3.28 -16.72
CA LYS A 217 2.10 4.03 -17.95
C LYS A 217 3.11 3.59 -19.00
N ASN A 218 2.61 3.03 -20.10
CA ASN A 218 3.44 2.62 -21.25
C ASN A 218 4.61 1.69 -20.88
N GLY A 219 4.41 0.81 -19.90
CA GLY A 219 5.40 -0.17 -19.46
C GLY A 219 6.34 0.29 -18.35
N VAL A 220 6.24 1.53 -17.88
CA VAL A 220 7.03 2.06 -16.75
C VAL A 220 6.16 2.28 -15.52
N PHE A 221 6.77 2.20 -14.33
CA PHE A 221 6.09 2.51 -13.07
C PHE A 221 5.69 3.99 -13.05
N GLU A 222 4.43 4.25 -12.68
CA GLU A 222 3.84 5.59 -12.70
C GLU A 222 2.81 5.70 -11.59
N GLY A 223 2.71 6.86 -10.93
CA GLY A 223 1.72 7.05 -9.87
C GLY A 223 2.11 6.35 -8.57
N ASP A 224 1.13 6.10 -7.70
CA ASP A 224 1.39 5.47 -6.41
C ASP A 224 1.76 3.98 -6.58
N GLY A 225 2.79 3.53 -5.86
CA GLY A 225 3.22 2.15 -5.90
C GLY A 225 4.13 1.72 -4.76
N VAL A 226 4.41 0.42 -4.71
CA VAL A 226 5.38 -0.23 -3.84
C VAL A 226 6.29 -1.11 -4.67
N LEU A 227 7.57 -0.83 -4.59
CA LEU A 227 8.64 -1.67 -5.11
C LEU A 227 9.32 -2.37 -3.93
N THR A 228 9.42 -3.69 -3.98
CA THR A 228 10.17 -4.50 -3.05
C THR A 228 11.25 -5.26 -3.81
N ILE A 229 12.49 -5.15 -3.36
CA ILE A 229 13.64 -5.91 -3.84
C ILE A 229 14.10 -6.76 -2.68
N ARG A 230 14.15 -8.07 -2.88
CA ARG A 230 14.60 -9.02 -1.87
C ARG A 230 15.68 -9.89 -2.45
N ASN A 231 16.81 -9.96 -1.75
CA ASN A 231 17.80 -10.99 -2.00
C ASN A 231 17.79 -11.98 -0.81
N PRO A 232 17.25 -13.20 -0.99
CA PRO A 232 17.23 -14.23 0.03
C PRO A 232 18.61 -14.57 0.60
N THR A 233 19.68 -14.45 -0.18
CA THR A 233 21.05 -14.75 0.25
C THR A 233 21.80 -13.54 0.81
N ALA A 234 21.25 -12.33 0.66
CA ALA A 234 21.80 -11.09 1.19
C ALA A 234 20.69 -10.25 1.86
N PRO A 235 20.32 -10.55 3.11
CA PRO A 235 19.25 -9.83 3.84
C PRO A 235 19.50 -8.32 3.96
N HIS A 236 20.75 -7.90 4.01
CA HIS A 236 21.17 -6.49 4.04
C HIS A 236 20.89 -5.78 2.70
N ALA A 237 20.91 -6.52 1.58
CA ALA A 237 20.64 -6.01 0.22
C ALA A 237 19.13 -6.00 -0.14
N GLN A 238 18.25 -5.99 0.85
CA GLN A 238 16.82 -5.77 0.65
C GLN A 238 16.51 -4.29 0.52
N MET A 239 15.48 -3.96 -0.27
CA MET A 239 15.02 -2.59 -0.46
C MET A 239 13.50 -2.56 -0.56
N LEU A 240 12.88 -1.57 0.06
CA LEU A 240 11.48 -1.21 -0.13
C LEU A 240 11.41 0.26 -0.55
N LYS A 241 10.75 0.55 -1.67
CA LYS A 241 10.36 1.90 -2.06
C LYS A 241 8.83 1.97 -2.06
N ARG A 242 8.27 2.99 -1.43
CA ARG A 242 6.81 3.22 -1.38
C ARG A 242 6.53 4.69 -1.60
N GLY A 243 5.70 5.03 -2.57
CA GLY A 243 5.31 6.40 -2.83
C GLY A 243 4.93 6.64 -4.27
N LEU A 244 5.11 7.89 -4.71
CA LEU A 244 4.84 8.36 -6.05
C LEU A 244 6.04 8.06 -6.97
N PHE A 245 5.77 7.30 -8.03
CA PHE A 245 6.68 7.01 -9.13
C PHE A 245 6.36 7.89 -10.34
N VAL A 246 7.39 8.36 -11.01
CA VAL A 246 7.30 9.06 -12.30
C VAL A 246 8.43 8.51 -13.17
N GLU A 247 8.09 8.04 -14.37
CA GLU A 247 9.05 7.48 -15.33
C GLU A 247 9.93 6.35 -14.73
N GLY A 248 9.36 5.55 -13.83
CA GLY A 248 10.06 4.41 -13.21
C GLY A 248 10.80 4.72 -11.90
N SER A 249 11.08 5.99 -11.60
CA SER A 249 11.80 6.41 -10.39
C SER A 249 10.84 6.91 -9.33
N ILE A 250 11.17 6.67 -8.06
CA ILE A 250 10.42 7.31 -6.97
C ILE A 250 10.79 8.80 -6.95
N VAL A 251 9.78 9.68 -6.92
CA VAL A 251 9.96 11.14 -6.82
C VAL A 251 9.52 11.70 -5.48
N ARG A 252 8.69 10.96 -4.75
CA ARG A 252 8.27 11.29 -3.39
C ARG A 252 7.80 10.06 -2.65
N GLY A 253 8.28 9.85 -1.44
CA GLY A 253 7.80 8.74 -0.60
C GLY A 253 8.81 8.29 0.43
N VAL A 254 8.96 6.99 0.59
CA VAL A 254 9.85 6.35 1.55
C VAL A 254 10.68 5.27 0.87
N ILE A 255 11.98 5.27 1.14
CA ILE A 255 12.92 4.20 0.79
C ILE A 255 13.44 3.60 2.10
N VAL A 256 13.43 2.27 2.22
CA VAL A 256 13.93 1.53 3.39
C VAL A 256 14.84 0.40 2.93
N THR A 257 16.05 0.32 3.45
CA THR A 257 16.98 -0.81 3.20
C THR A 257 16.78 -1.93 4.22
N GLY A 258 17.29 -3.13 3.90
CA GLY A 258 17.33 -4.27 4.82
C GLY A 258 18.01 -3.96 6.16
N ASP A 259 18.95 -3.01 6.17
CA ASP A 259 19.70 -2.58 7.34
C ASP A 259 18.94 -1.58 8.24
N GLY A 260 17.69 -1.28 7.92
CA GLY A 260 16.87 -0.34 8.69
C GLY A 260 17.14 1.13 8.40
N GLN A 261 18.11 1.48 7.53
CA GLN A 261 18.23 2.84 7.02
C GLN A 261 16.98 3.22 6.23
N ARG A 262 16.59 4.48 6.36
CA ARG A 262 15.33 5.00 5.87
C ARG A 262 15.52 6.41 5.34
N TRP A 263 15.00 6.67 4.14
CA TRP A 263 14.88 8.00 3.56
C TRP A 263 13.41 8.29 3.28
N GLU A 264 12.98 9.50 3.60
CA GLU A 264 11.62 9.95 3.41
C GLU A 264 11.60 11.38 2.90
N GLY A 265 10.86 11.65 1.83
CA GLY A 265 10.77 12.99 1.28
C GLY A 265 10.68 13.00 -0.23
N ASP A 266 11.24 14.04 -0.82
CA ASP A 266 11.37 14.24 -2.25
C ASP A 266 12.62 13.51 -2.78
N PHE A 267 12.54 12.95 -3.98
CA PHE A 267 13.60 12.17 -4.60
C PHE A 267 13.84 12.61 -6.04
N ARG A 268 15.09 12.47 -6.48
CA ARG A 268 15.49 12.60 -7.88
C ARG A 268 16.43 11.44 -8.20
N ASP A 269 16.12 10.68 -9.25
CA ASP A 269 16.89 9.50 -9.66
C ASP A 269 17.09 8.51 -8.50
N ASP A 270 16.04 8.30 -7.71
CA ASP A 270 16.03 7.47 -6.50
C ASP A 270 16.93 7.94 -5.34
N VAL A 271 17.49 9.14 -5.44
CA VAL A 271 18.33 9.76 -4.40
C VAL A 271 17.56 10.88 -3.71
N LEU A 272 17.69 11.00 -2.38
CA LEU A 272 17.02 12.03 -1.60
C LEU A 272 17.42 13.44 -2.12
N HIS A 273 16.43 14.24 -2.49
CA HIS A 273 16.62 15.53 -3.13
C HIS A 273 15.43 16.45 -2.84
N GLY A 274 15.64 17.67 -2.37
CA GLY A 274 14.56 18.55 -1.93
C GLY A 274 14.32 18.42 -0.44
N LYS A 275 13.07 18.39 0.02
CA LYS A 275 12.78 18.24 1.45
C LYS A 275 12.81 16.77 1.83
N GLY A 276 13.51 16.44 2.90
CA GLY A 276 13.63 15.05 3.30
C GLY A 276 14.13 14.83 4.70
N THR A 277 13.92 13.60 5.13
CA THR A 277 14.40 13.00 6.36
C THR A 277 15.21 11.77 6.01
N GLU A 278 16.42 11.67 6.55
CA GLU A 278 17.13 10.41 6.65
C GLU A 278 17.11 9.93 8.10
N THR A 279 16.92 8.64 8.29
CA THR A 279 17.11 7.94 9.55
C THR A 279 18.12 6.82 9.32
N LEU A 280 19.25 6.88 10.02
CA LEU A 280 20.29 5.87 10.00
C LEU A 280 19.86 4.64 10.80
N ALA A 281 20.58 3.53 10.65
CA ALA A 281 20.27 2.26 11.32
C ALA A 281 20.30 2.34 12.85
N ASP A 282 21.09 3.26 13.40
CA ASP A 282 21.18 3.55 14.85
C ASP A 282 20.02 4.42 15.37
N GLY A 283 19.10 4.83 14.49
CA GLY A 283 17.98 5.72 14.80
C GLY A 283 18.30 7.22 14.66
N THR A 284 19.55 7.59 14.40
CA THR A 284 19.95 8.99 14.20
C THR A 284 19.19 9.57 13.01
N ARG A 285 18.58 10.75 13.20
CA ARG A 285 17.69 11.37 12.21
C ARG A 285 18.19 12.73 11.75
N ARG A 286 18.22 12.96 10.44
CA ARG A 286 18.56 14.24 9.79
C ARG A 286 17.39 14.71 8.95
N THR A 287 16.79 15.84 9.30
CA THR A 287 15.65 16.43 8.57
C THR A 287 16.02 17.80 8.04
N GLY A 288 15.73 18.07 6.77
CA GLY A 288 16.06 19.34 6.14
C GLY A 288 16.00 19.28 4.62
N ARG A 289 16.82 20.11 3.98
CA ARG A 289 17.04 20.11 2.53
C ARG A 289 18.19 19.19 2.14
N TRP A 290 17.99 18.51 1.03
CA TRP A 290 18.90 17.55 0.45
C TRP A 290 19.20 17.89 -1.00
N GLN A 291 20.43 17.67 -1.43
CA GLN A 291 20.84 17.82 -2.82
C GLN A 291 21.70 16.63 -3.21
N ASN A 292 21.16 15.76 -4.07
CA ASN A 292 21.86 14.57 -4.56
C ASN A 292 22.32 13.63 -3.44
N GLY A 293 21.51 13.50 -2.40
CA GLY A 293 21.81 12.63 -1.25
C GLY A 293 22.66 13.30 -0.19
N GLU A 294 23.11 14.53 -0.40
CA GLU A 294 23.86 15.29 0.60
C GLU A 294 22.93 16.20 1.40
N PHE A 295 23.14 16.23 2.72
CA PHE A 295 22.41 17.11 3.62
C PHE A 295 22.95 18.53 3.50
N VAL A 296 22.10 19.46 3.04
CA VAL A 296 22.48 20.87 2.82
C VAL A 296 22.22 21.72 4.06
N GLY A 297 21.23 21.36 4.88
CA GLY A 297 20.85 22.08 6.09
C GLY A 297 19.37 21.92 6.43
N PRO A 298 18.95 22.34 7.63
CA PRO A 298 17.54 22.31 8.05
C PRO A 298 16.62 23.21 7.20
#